data_AF-A0A968Q6A8-F1
#
_entry.id   AF-A0A968Q6A8-F1
#
_cell.length_a   1.000
_cell.length_b   1.000
_cell.length_c   1.000
_cell.angle_alpha   90.00
_cell.angle_beta   90.00
_cell.angle_gamma   90.00
#
_symmetry.space_group_name_H-M   'P 1'
#
loop_
_entity.id
_entity.type
_entity.pdbx_description
1 polymer ?
#
loop_
_entity_poly.entity_id
_entity_poly.type
_entity_poly.pdbx_seq_one_letter_code
_entity_poly.pdbx_strand_id
1 'polypeptide(L)'
;MDNQLVTLQLPANLYQKLQLLATEEETSPADTISRLIINAEQRKAWLQNLAALRQQIQADGGLQLGNQEERVERLQQIRQEIFDTEYAHLY
;
A
#
# COMPACT_ATOMS: atom_id res chain seq x y z
N MET A 1 -24.70 -8.09 -5.15
CA MET A 1 -23.97 -6.81 -5.07
C MET A 1 -25.01 -5.71 -5.04
N ASP A 2 -25.04 -4.92 -3.96
CA ASP A 2 -25.94 -3.78 -3.86
C ASP A 2 -25.44 -2.67 -4.78
N ASN A 3 -26.03 -2.59 -5.97
CA ASN A 3 -25.67 -1.57 -6.94
C ASN A 3 -26.59 -0.36 -6.73
N GLN A 4 -26.06 0.70 -6.12
CA GLN A 4 -26.80 1.95 -5.94
C GLN A 4 -26.48 2.90 -7.11
N LEU A 5 -27.53 3.34 -7.82
CA LEU A 5 -27.37 4.33 -8.88
C LEU A 5 -27.21 5.72 -8.24
N VAL A 6 -26.09 6.38 -8.53
CA VAL A 6 -25.76 7.73 -8.04
C VAL A 6 -25.53 8.64 -9.23
N THR A 7 -26.13 9.82 -9.21
CA THR A 7 -25.89 10.88 -10.21
C THR A 7 -24.96 11.93 -9.61
N LEU A 8 -23.86 12.22 -10.31
CA LEU A 8 -22.85 13.20 -9.90
C LEU A 8 -22.79 14.33 -10.93
N GLN A 9 -22.69 15.57 -10.44
CA GLN A 9 -22.42 16.73 -11.28
C GLN A 9 -20.92 16.99 -11.29
N LEU A 10 -20.31 17.00 -12.48
CA LEU A 10 -18.88 17.22 -12.65
C LEU A 10 -18.65 18.51 -13.45
N PRO A 11 -17.59 19.27 -13.13
CA PRO A 11 -17.11 20.33 -14.02
C PRO A 11 -16.85 19.77 -15.42
N ALA A 12 -17.28 20.48 -16.46
CA ALA A 12 -17.22 20.01 -17.84
C ALA A 12 -15.80 19.60 -18.28
N ASN A 13 -14.79 20.35 -17.85
CA ASN A 13 -13.39 20.05 -18.12
C ASN A 13 -12.92 18.72 -17.49
N LEU A 14 -13.44 18.38 -16.30
CA LEU A 14 -13.11 17.15 -15.61
C LEU A 14 -13.80 15.96 -16.27
N TYR A 15 -15.06 16.13 -16.68
CA TYR A 15 -15.78 15.11 -17.45
C TYR A 15 -15.07 14.81 -18.78
N GLN A 16 -14.62 15.82 -19.52
CA GLN A 16 -13.85 15.62 -20.76
C GLN A 16 -12.57 14.81 -20.53
N LYS A 17 -11.80 15.16 -19.50
CA LYS A 17 -10.60 14.41 -19.14
C LYS A 17 -10.92 12.96 -18.76
N LEU A 18 -12.00 12.77 -18.03
CA LEU A 18 -12.45 11.45 -17.63
C LEU A 18 -12.88 10.59 -18.83
N GLN A 19 -13.57 11.18 -19.80
CA GLN A 19 -13.90 10.51 -21.06
C GLN A 19 -12.65 10.12 -21.85
N LEU A 20 -11.65 10.98 -21.93
CA LEU A 20 -10.39 10.67 -22.60
C LEU A 20 -9.69 9.48 -21.95
N LEU A 21 -9.53 9.51 -20.62
CA LEU A 21 -8.93 8.40 -19.86
C LEU A 21 -9.72 7.10 -20.04
N ALA A 22 -11.05 7.16 -19.98
CA ALA A 22 -11.89 5.99 -20.20
C ALA A 22 -11.72 5.42 -21.62
N THR A 23 -11.56 6.30 -22.62
CA THR A 23 -11.33 5.89 -24.02
C THR A 23 -9.95 5.25 -24.21
N GLU A 24 -8.90 5.85 -23.64
CA GLU A 24 -7.52 5.35 -23.72
C GLU A 24 -7.36 3.97 -23.09
N GLU A 25 -8.17 3.67 -22.08
CA GLU A 25 -8.12 2.42 -21.32
C GLU A 25 -9.23 1.45 -21.69
N GLU A 26 -9.99 1.75 -22.76
CA GLU A 26 -11.09 0.94 -23.28
C GLU A 26 -12.11 0.53 -22.20
N THR A 27 -12.45 1.47 -21.31
CA THR A 27 -13.30 1.23 -20.14
C THR A 27 -14.44 2.25 -20.04
N SER A 28 -15.35 2.05 -19.09
CA SER A 28 -16.44 3.00 -18.85
C SER A 28 -15.96 4.15 -17.94
N PRO A 29 -16.53 5.36 -18.09
CA PRO A 29 -16.34 6.47 -17.15
C PRO A 29 -16.52 6.06 -15.67
N ALA A 30 -17.50 5.21 -15.37
CA ALA A 30 -17.78 4.76 -14.01
C ALA A 30 -16.67 3.83 -13.46
N ASP A 31 -16.13 2.96 -14.29
CA ASP A 31 -15.02 2.08 -13.94
C ASP A 31 -13.72 2.88 -13.73
N THR A 32 -13.47 3.87 -14.58
CA THR A 32 -12.37 4.82 -14.40
C THR A 32 -12.48 5.55 -13.06
N ILE A 33 -13.66 6.07 -12.71
CA ILE A 33 -13.90 6.72 -11.40
C ILE A 33 -13.59 5.74 -10.27
N SER A 34 -14.11 4.52 -10.34
CA SER A 34 -13.93 3.50 -9.31
C SER A 34 -12.45 3.20 -9.08
N ARG A 35 -11.67 3.02 -10.16
CA ARG A 35 -10.23 2.79 -10.07
C ARG A 35 -9.47 4.00 -9.53
N LEU A 36 -9.84 5.21 -9.95
CA LEU A 36 -9.23 6.44 -9.42
C LEU A 36 -9.47 6.61 -7.93
N ILE A 37 -10.65 6.25 -7.43
CA ILE A 37 -10.98 6.26 -5.99
C ILE A 37 -10.08 5.27 -5.26
N ILE A 38 -10.00 4.02 -5.73
CA ILE A 38 -9.15 2.98 -5.12
C ILE A 38 -7.69 3.46 -5.05
N ASN A 39 -7.16 4.01 -6.13
CA ASN A 39 -5.79 4.54 -6.17
C ASN A 39 -5.59 5.71 -5.20
N ALA A 40 -6.58 6.60 -5.06
CA ALA A 40 -6.52 7.72 -4.12
C ALA A 40 -6.53 7.23 -2.65
N GLU A 41 -7.35 6.22 -2.34
CA GLU A 41 -7.41 5.59 -1.03
C GLU A 41 -6.10 4.89 -0.67
N GLN A 42 -5.55 4.09 -1.60
CA GLN A 42 -4.26 3.42 -1.41
C GLN A 42 -3.14 4.43 -1.16
N ARG A 43 -3.10 5.52 -1.93
CA ARG A 43 -2.10 6.58 -1.74
C ARG A 43 -2.26 7.26 -0.38
N LYS A 44 -3.49 7.53 0.06
CA LYS A 44 -3.76 8.10 1.38
C LYS A 44 -3.31 7.16 2.50
N ALA A 45 -3.67 5.89 2.41
CA ALA A 45 -3.26 4.87 3.38
C ALA A 45 -1.73 4.73 3.45
N TRP A 46 -1.06 4.73 2.29
CA TRP A 46 0.40 4.71 2.23
C TRP A 46 1.04 5.89 2.96
N LEU A 47 0.55 7.12 2.72
CA LEU A 47 1.08 8.32 3.38
C LEU A 47 0.84 8.30 4.90
N GLN A 48 -0.32 7.80 5.33
CA GLN A 48 -0.64 7.64 6.75
C GLN A 48 0.28 6.62 7.41
N ASN A 49 0.47 5.45 6.79
CA ASN A 49 1.35 4.40 7.30
C ASN A 49 2.82 4.85 7.35
N LEU A 50 3.27 5.59 6.33
CA LEU A 50 4.61 6.16 6.32
C LEU A 50 4.80 7.16 7.47
N ALA A 51 3.79 8.00 7.73
CA ALA A 51 3.84 8.95 8.85
C ALA A 51 3.88 8.22 10.20
N ALA A 52 3.05 7.19 10.38
CA ALA A 52 3.04 6.36 11.58
C ALA A 52 4.39 5.66 11.79
N LEU A 53 4.95 5.06 10.73
CA LEU A 53 6.26 4.42 10.77
C LEU A 53 7.37 5.40 11.18
N ARG A 54 7.35 6.62 10.63
CA ARG A 54 8.32 7.67 11.02
C ARG A 54 8.19 8.06 12.48
N GLN A 55 6.97 8.20 12.99
CA GLN A 55 6.73 8.50 14.40
C GLN A 55 7.23 7.37 15.30
N GLN A 56 6.98 6.12 14.92
CA GLN A 56 7.46 4.96 15.66
C GLN A 56 8.99 4.91 15.69
N ILE A 57 9.64 5.08 14.54
CA ILE A 57 11.11 5.16 14.45
C ILE A 57 11.65 6.27 15.36
N GLN A 58 11.00 7.43 15.40
CA GLN A 58 11.42 8.53 16.28
C GLN A 58 11.23 8.20 17.76
N ALA A 59 10.10 7.58 18.13
CA ALA A 59 9.81 7.14 19.49
C ALA A 59 10.82 6.08 19.97
N ASP A 60 11.23 5.18 19.07
CA ASP A 60 12.19 4.11 19.34
C ASP A 60 13.67 4.60 19.33
N GLY A 61 13.89 5.91 19.17
CA GLY A 61 15.22 6.52 19.21
C GLY A 61 15.99 6.41 17.89
N GLY A 62 15.30 6.18 16.78
CA GLY A 62 15.86 6.06 15.43
C GLY A 62 15.98 4.60 14.97
N LEU A 63 16.33 4.43 13.69
CA LEU A 63 16.63 3.11 13.14
C LEU A 63 17.99 2.65 13.68
N GLN A 64 17.98 1.91 14.78
CA GLN A 64 19.18 1.26 15.36
C GLN A 64 19.60 0.03 14.52
N LEU A 65 19.77 0.27 13.23
CA LEU A 65 20.33 -0.68 12.30
C LEU A 65 21.84 -0.54 12.47
N GLY A 66 22.42 -1.36 13.35
CA GLY A 66 23.86 -1.40 13.61
C GLY A 66 24.74 -1.59 12.38
N ASN A 67 26.01 -1.95 12.56
CA ASN A 67 26.91 -2.14 11.41
C ASN A 67 26.44 -3.32 10.52
N GLN A 68 27.02 -3.46 9.33
CA GLN A 68 26.57 -4.46 8.36
C GLN A 68 26.74 -5.90 8.86
N GLU A 69 27.76 -6.17 9.67
CA GLU A 69 28.04 -7.48 10.25
C GLU A 69 26.98 -7.86 11.30
N GLU A 70 26.66 -6.96 12.22
CA GLU A 70 25.59 -7.14 13.22
C GLU A 70 24.23 -7.41 12.57
N ARG A 71 23.95 -6.79 11.42
CA ARG A 71 22.71 -7.05 10.65
C ARG A 71 22.71 -8.45 10.05
N VAL A 72 23.84 -8.92 9.54
CA VAL A 72 23.96 -10.26 8.95
C VAL A 72 23.83 -11.32 10.03
N GLU A 73 24.48 -11.15 11.18
CA GLU A 73 24.36 -12.07 12.32
C GLU A 73 22.92 -12.13 12.85
N ARG A 74 22.27 -10.98 13.00
CA ARG A 74 20.86 -10.93 13.43
C ARG A 74 19.93 -11.64 12.43
N LEU A 75 20.15 -11.46 11.13
CA LEU A 75 19.36 -12.16 10.10
C LEU A 75 19.60 -13.67 10.10
N GLN A 76 20.83 -14.12 10.38
CA GLN A 76 21.16 -15.53 10.51
C GLN A 76 20.48 -16.16 11.74
N GLN A 77 20.48 -15.47 12.89
CA GLN A 77 19.77 -15.91 14.09
C GLN A 77 18.26 -16.04 13.85
N ILE A 78 17.63 -15.02 13.25
CA ILE A 78 16.18 -15.07 12.93
C ILE A 78 15.88 -16.23 11.99
N ARG A 79 16.73 -16.48 10.99
CA ARG A 79 16.54 -17.61 10.07
C ARG A 79 16.63 -18.95 10.79
N GLN A 80 17.55 -19.08 11.75
CA GLN A 80 17.67 -20.29 12.56
C GLN A 80 16.46 -20.49 13.47
N GLU A 81 15.98 -19.43 14.13
CA GLU A 81 14.77 -19.48 14.97
C GLU A 81 13.51 -19.85 14.17
N ILE A 82 13.35 -19.33 12.95
CA ILE A 82 12.27 -19.73 12.04
C ILE A 82 12.40 -21.21 11.68
N PHE A 83 13.60 -21.67 11.34
CA PHE A 83 13.83 -23.07 11.01
C PHE A 83 13.52 -24.00 12.20
N ASP A 84 14.01 -23.67 13.39
CA ASP A 84 13.75 -24.46 14.60
C ASP A 84 12.26 -24.42 14.97
N THR A 85 11.56 -23.31 14.73
CA THR A 85 10.12 -23.22 15.02
C THR A 85 9.26 -23.93 13.99
N GLU A 86 9.58 -23.89 12.70
CA GLU A 86 8.76 -24.43 11.61
C GLU A 86 9.14 -25.87 11.21
N TYR A 87 10.37 -26.30 11.51
CA TYR A 87 10.90 -27.61 11.08
C TYR A 87 11.28 -28.53 12.25
N ALA A 88 11.23 -28.09 13.52
CA ALA A 88 11.45 -29.01 14.65
C ALA A 88 10.39 -30.12 14.77
N HIS A 89 9.25 -29.99 14.10
CA HIS A 89 8.22 -31.05 14.05
C HIS A 89 8.46 -32.09 12.95
N LEU A 90 9.51 -31.94 12.13
CA LEU A 90 9.83 -32.83 11.02
C LEU A 90 10.92 -33.88 11.37
N TYR A 91 11.38 -33.91 12.62
CA TYR A 91 12.33 -34.91 13.16
C TYR A 91 11.81 -35.57 14.44
#